data_AF-A0A2G9YM83-F1
#
_entry.id   AF-A0A2G9YM83-F1
#
_cell.length_a   1.000
_cell.length_b   1.000
_cell.length_c   1.000
_cell.angle_alpha   90.00
_cell.angle_beta   90.00
_cell.angle_gamma   90.00
#
_symmetry.space_group_name_H-M   'P 1'
#
loop_
_entity.id
_entity.type
_entity.pdbx_description
1 polymer ?
#
loop_
_entity_poly.entity_id
_entity_poly.type
_entity_poly.pdbx_seq_one_letter_code
_entity_poly.pdbx_strand_id
1 'polypeptide(L)'
;MELQLLLLFMVFAAVVAVQIEDLLSSVIAVGAVGLGLSMAFLILKAPDLAITQLVVEILCLIILIRATINKDLPLIRDGRWLFNTISTLLFIGIFLICAYFAFKDLPKFGQPTMRVAQEYIDKGLEKTGAANIVASIILDFRGYDTLGEATILFTAVMGVLAVMRKVGRIKNEKS
;
A
#
# COMPACT_ATOMS: atom_id res chain seq x y z
N MET A 1 10.94 -21.37 -0.42
CA MET A 1 12.02 -20.94 0.49
C MET A 1 12.33 -19.47 0.30
N GLU A 2 12.65 -19.02 -0.92
CA GLU A 2 12.95 -17.60 -1.22
C GLU A 2 11.84 -16.64 -0.79
N LEU A 3 10.58 -16.91 -1.17
CA LEU A 3 9.44 -16.07 -0.78
C LEU A 3 9.23 -16.00 0.74
N GLN A 4 9.47 -17.11 1.46
CA GLN A 4 9.31 -17.15 2.92
C GLN A 4 10.39 -16.32 3.62
N LEU A 5 11.64 -16.39 3.13
CA LEU A 5 12.73 -15.57 3.63
C LEU A 5 12.44 -14.09 3.39
N LEU A 6 11.94 -13.75 2.21
CA LEU A 6 11.55 -12.38 1.86
C LEU A 6 10.41 -11.86 2.74
N LEU A 7 9.40 -12.69 3.00
CA LEU A 7 8.30 -12.33 3.92
C LEU A 7 8.81 -12.12 5.35
N LEU A 8 9.71 -12.97 5.85
CA LEU A 8 10.33 -12.78 7.17
C LEU A 8 11.12 -11.48 7.23
N PHE A 9 11.88 -11.17 6.17
CA PHE A 9 12.58 -9.88 6.04
C PHE A 9 11.62 -8.70 6.06
N MET A 10 10.51 -8.77 5.32
CA MET A 10 9.49 -7.71 5.29
C MET A 10 8.83 -7.51 6.67
N VAL A 11 8.49 -8.60 7.36
CA VAL A 11 7.93 -8.53 8.73
C VAL A 11 8.95 -7.90 9.68
N PHE A 12 10.21 -8.31 9.60
CA PHE A 12 11.28 -7.73 10.40
C PHE A 12 11.45 -6.22 10.13
N ALA A 13 11.52 -5.82 8.86
CA ALA A 13 11.63 -4.42 8.46
C ALA A 13 10.42 -3.58 8.91
N ALA A 14 9.21 -4.14 8.85
CA ALA A 14 8.00 -3.48 9.36
C ALA A 14 8.04 -3.30 10.88
N VAL A 15 8.51 -4.30 11.63
CA VAL A 15 8.69 -4.18 13.08
C VAL A 15 9.74 -3.12 13.42
N VAL A 16 10.87 -3.09 12.70
CA VAL A 16 11.91 -2.06 12.84
C VAL A 16 11.34 -0.67 12.54
N ALA A 17 10.57 -0.52 11.45
CA ALA A 17 9.95 0.76 11.10
C ALA A 17 9.06 1.32 12.20
N VAL A 18 8.35 0.47 12.94
CA VAL A 18 7.48 0.86 14.06
C VAL A 18 8.27 1.21 15.33
N GLN A 19 9.44 0.61 15.54
CA GLN A 19 10.26 0.84 16.74
C GLN A 19 11.17 2.07 16.64
N ILE A 20 11.49 2.51 15.42
CA ILE A 20 12.34 3.67 15.19
C ILE A 20 11.60 4.96 15.60
N GLU A 21 12.23 5.76 16.45
CA GLU A 21 11.70 7.07 16.86
C GLU A 21 11.94 8.18 15.81
N ASP A 22 13.02 8.07 15.03
CA ASP A 22 13.34 9.01 13.97
C ASP A 22 12.47 8.77 12.72
N LEU A 23 11.67 9.77 12.35
CA LEU A 23 10.74 9.65 11.22
C LEU A 23 11.45 9.34 9.91
N LEU A 24 12.62 9.93 9.67
CA LEU A 24 13.33 9.71 8.41
C LEU A 24 13.78 8.26 8.30
N SER A 25 14.39 7.73 9.36
CA SER A 25 14.81 6.33 9.46
C SER A 25 13.62 5.36 9.39
N SER A 26 12.47 5.70 10.00
CA SER A 26 11.24 4.91 9.90
C SER A 26 10.72 4.84 8.46
N VAL A 27 10.69 5.98 7.75
CA VAL A 27 10.31 6.05 6.33
C VAL A 27 11.23 5.19 5.47
N ILE A 28 12.55 5.22 5.69
CA ILE A 28 13.50 4.38 4.97
C ILE A 28 13.22 2.89 5.25
N ALA A 29 12.91 2.51 6.49
CA ALA A 29 12.58 1.13 6.85
C ALA A 29 11.27 0.65 6.19
N VAL A 30 10.26 1.52 6.07
CA VAL A 30 9.04 1.23 5.27
C VAL A 30 9.40 1.01 3.80
N GLY A 31 10.31 1.81 3.25
CA GLY A 31 10.84 1.64 1.89
C GLY A 31 11.42 0.24 1.64
N ALA A 32 12.12 -0.33 2.62
CA ALA A 32 12.65 -1.69 2.51
C ALA A 32 11.52 -2.75 2.41
N VAL A 33 10.39 -2.53 3.09
CA VAL A 33 9.20 -3.40 2.97
C VAL A 33 8.61 -3.31 1.57
N GLY A 34 8.48 -2.11 1.02
CA GLY A 34 7.93 -1.89 -0.32
C GLY A 34 8.79 -2.44 -1.45
N LEU A 35 10.11 -2.31 -1.34
CA LEU A 35 11.07 -2.96 -2.25
C LEU A 35 11.00 -4.49 -2.14
N GLY A 36 10.85 -5.01 -0.91
CA GLY A 36 10.59 -6.43 -0.68
C GLY A 36 9.32 -6.90 -1.38
N LEU A 37 8.24 -6.12 -1.34
CA LEU A 37 6.99 -6.43 -2.03
C LEU A 37 7.16 -6.44 -3.57
N SER A 38 7.90 -5.50 -4.15
CA SER A 38 8.21 -5.50 -5.58
C SER A 38 8.98 -6.77 -5.99
N MET A 39 9.96 -7.18 -5.18
CA MET A 39 10.69 -8.43 -5.41
C MET A 39 9.77 -9.66 -5.29
N ALA A 40 8.82 -9.66 -4.34
CA ALA A 40 7.85 -10.73 -4.20
C ALA A 40 6.99 -10.87 -5.47
N PHE A 41 6.55 -9.76 -6.08
CA PHE A 41 5.81 -9.78 -7.34
C PHE A 41 6.63 -10.38 -8.49
N LEU A 42 7.93 -10.08 -8.58
CA LEU A 42 8.80 -10.69 -9.60
C LEU A 42 8.93 -12.21 -9.41
N ILE A 43 9.10 -12.68 -8.17
CA ILE A 43 9.14 -14.11 -7.86
C ILE A 43 7.81 -14.80 -8.22
N LEU A 44 6.69 -14.09 -8.03
CA LEU A 44 5.34 -14.55 -8.39
C LEU A 44 5.01 -14.39 -9.88
N LYS A 45 5.96 -13.98 -10.72
CA LYS A 45 5.79 -13.77 -12.17
C LYS A 45 4.75 -12.70 -12.50
N ALA A 46 4.64 -11.66 -11.68
CA ALA A 46 3.79 -10.49 -11.91
C ALA A 46 4.63 -9.23 -12.21
N PRO A 47 5.26 -9.13 -13.39
CA PRO A 47 6.17 -8.02 -13.73
C PRO A 47 5.47 -6.65 -13.76
N ASP A 48 4.24 -6.59 -14.29
CA ASP A 48 3.47 -5.34 -14.38
C ASP A 48 3.20 -4.76 -12.98
N LEU A 49 2.86 -5.62 -12.00
CA LEU A 49 2.69 -5.22 -10.60
C LEU A 49 4.00 -4.84 -9.93
N ALA A 50 5.10 -5.52 -10.26
CA ALA A 50 6.41 -5.21 -9.68
C ALA A 50 6.90 -3.81 -10.08
N ILE A 51 6.73 -3.44 -11.35
CA ILE A 51 7.14 -2.13 -11.88
C ILE A 51 6.28 -1.02 -11.28
N THR A 52 4.95 -1.18 -11.24
CA THR A 52 4.06 -0.17 -10.64
C THR A 52 4.31 0.00 -9.15
N GLN A 53 4.49 -1.11 -8.42
CA GLN A 53 4.84 -1.07 -6.99
C GLN A 53 6.14 -0.31 -6.76
N LEU A 54 7.17 -0.54 -7.57
CA LEU A 54 8.46 0.14 -7.43
C LEU A 54 8.32 1.66 -7.68
N VAL A 55 7.57 2.06 -8.71
CA VAL A 55 7.33 3.48 -9.02
C VAL A 55 6.56 4.16 -7.89
N VAL A 56 5.48 3.54 -7.41
CA VAL A 56 4.67 4.07 -6.30
C VAL A 56 5.51 4.16 -5.03
N GLU A 57 6.32 3.15 -4.72
CA GLU A 57 7.19 3.15 -3.54
C GLU A 57 8.18 4.31 -3.56
N ILE A 58 8.85 4.54 -4.69
CA ILE A 58 9.80 5.65 -4.84
C ILE A 58 9.09 7.01 -4.67
N LEU A 59 7.91 7.18 -5.28
CA LEU A 59 7.14 8.43 -5.15
C LEU A 59 6.67 8.66 -3.71
N CYS A 60 6.15 7.62 -3.05
CA CYS A 60 5.74 7.67 -1.66
C CYS A 60 6.93 8.00 -0.74
N LEU A 61 8.09 7.37 -0.95
CA LEU A 61 9.31 7.66 -0.20
C LEU A 61 9.74 9.12 -0.36
N ILE A 62 9.76 9.66 -1.58
CA ILE A 62 10.13 11.06 -1.81
C ILE A 62 9.18 12.00 -1.08
N ILE A 63 7.85 11.76 -1.18
CA ILE A 63 6.83 12.58 -0.50
C ILE A 63 6.98 12.48 1.01
N LEU A 64 7.15 11.27 1.56
CA LEU A 64 7.28 11.04 2.99
C LEU A 64 8.57 11.65 3.54
N ILE A 65 9.72 11.42 2.91
CA ILE A 65 11.00 12.05 3.27
C ILE A 65 10.82 13.58 3.31
N ARG A 66 10.19 14.16 2.27
CA ARG A 66 9.98 15.61 2.24
C ARG A 66 9.03 16.09 3.34
N ALA A 67 8.03 15.29 3.70
CA ALA A 67 7.10 15.59 4.77
C ALA A 67 7.73 15.45 6.17
N THR A 68 8.71 14.56 6.34
CA THR A 68 9.30 14.23 7.64
C THR A 68 10.62 14.94 7.95
N ILE A 69 11.37 15.41 6.95
CA ILE A 69 12.72 16.00 7.15
C ILE A 69 12.79 17.17 8.15
N ASN A 70 11.68 17.88 8.38
CA ASN A 70 11.60 19.01 9.31
C ASN A 70 10.53 18.80 10.40
N LYS A 71 10.24 17.54 10.75
CA LYS A 71 9.23 17.20 11.74
C LYS A 71 9.87 16.35 12.83
N ASP A 72 9.90 16.90 14.03
CA ASP A 72 10.20 16.12 15.23
C ASP A 72 8.91 15.48 15.74
N LEU A 73 8.98 14.24 16.23
CA LEU A 73 7.88 13.67 17.01
C LEU A 73 7.75 14.46 18.31
N PRO A 74 6.61 15.11 18.60
CA PRO A 74 6.29 15.38 19.98
C PRO A 74 6.05 14.02 20.65
N LEU A 75 7.01 13.57 21.46
CA LEU A 75 6.81 12.43 22.35
C LEU A 75 5.76 12.83 23.39
N ILE A 76 4.48 12.67 23.05
CA ILE A 76 3.38 12.85 24.00
C ILE A 76 3.41 11.63 24.92
N ARG A 77 4.19 11.77 26.00
CA ARG A 77 4.27 10.78 27.07
C ARG A 77 3.07 10.97 27.99
N ASP A 78 1.89 10.62 27.49
CA ASP A 78 0.68 10.59 28.31
C ASP A 78 0.79 9.47 29.35
N GLY A 79 0.45 9.76 30.60
CA GLY A 79 0.44 8.81 31.73
C GLY A 79 -0.56 7.65 31.61
N ARG A 80 -1.13 7.42 30.41
CA ARG A 80 -2.11 6.38 30.05
C ARG A 80 -1.46 5.16 29.39
N TRP A 81 -0.20 4.86 29.72
CA TRP A 81 0.56 3.76 29.09
C TRP A 81 -0.16 2.40 29.17
N LEU A 82 -0.80 2.10 30.31
CA LEU A 82 -1.61 0.89 30.49
C LEU A 82 -2.80 0.85 29.53
N PHE A 83 -3.57 1.94 29.42
CA PHE A 83 -4.73 2.00 28.53
C PHE A 83 -4.32 1.90 27.05
N ASN A 84 -3.25 2.59 26.64
CA ASN A 84 -2.74 2.52 25.28
C ASN A 84 -2.24 1.10 24.96
N THR A 85 -1.50 0.46 25.86
CA THR A 85 -0.98 -0.90 25.66
C THR A 85 -2.11 -1.92 25.56
N ILE A 86 -3.11 -1.83 26.44
CA ILE A 86 -4.29 -2.71 26.41
C ILE A 86 -5.09 -2.49 25.12
N SER A 87 -5.30 -1.23 24.71
CA SER A 87 -6.01 -0.90 23.47
C SER A 87 -5.29 -1.45 22.24
N THR A 88 -3.97 -1.27 22.16
CA THR A 88 -3.15 -1.83 21.07
C THR A 88 -3.19 -3.36 21.05
N LEU A 89 -3.06 -4.03 22.20
CA LEU A 89 -3.16 -5.48 22.29
C LEU A 89 -4.53 -6.01 21.88
N LEU A 90 -5.60 -5.33 22.30
CA LEU A 90 -6.97 -5.68 21.93
C LEU A 90 -7.18 -5.51 20.43
N PHE A 91 -6.68 -4.42 19.84
CA PHE A 91 -6.73 -4.19 18.39
C PHE A 91 -5.98 -5.27 17.61
N ILE A 92 -4.75 -5.61 18.02
CA ILE A 92 -3.96 -6.69 17.41
C ILE A 92 -4.71 -8.03 17.56
N GLY A 93 -5.27 -8.32 18.73
CA GLY A 93 -6.03 -9.54 18.98
C GLY A 93 -7.24 -9.66 18.06
N ILE A 94 -8.07 -8.61 17.95
CA ILE A 94 -9.21 -8.57 17.04
C ILE A 94 -8.74 -8.72 15.58
N PHE A 95 -7.70 -8.00 15.19
CA PHE A 95 -7.15 -8.07 13.84
C PHE A 95 -6.72 -9.50 13.49
N LEU A 96 -5.99 -10.18 14.38
CA LEU A 96 -5.54 -11.56 14.17
C LEU A 96 -6.71 -12.55 14.11
N ILE A 97 -7.74 -12.37 14.93
CA ILE A 97 -8.96 -13.21 14.88
C ILE A 97 -9.66 -13.02 13.52
N CYS A 98 -9.89 -11.78 13.11
CA CYS A 98 -10.50 -11.47 11.80
C CYS A 98 -9.66 -12.01 10.65
N ALA A 99 -8.33 -11.85 10.70
CA ALA A 99 -7.41 -12.37 9.70
C ALA A 99 -7.47 -13.90 9.63
N TYR A 100 -7.51 -14.59 10.77
CA TYR A 100 -7.62 -16.05 10.82
C TYR A 100 -8.91 -16.54 10.14
N PHE A 101 -10.05 -15.91 10.44
CA PHE A 101 -11.32 -16.26 9.78
C PHE A 101 -11.28 -15.95 8.28
N ALA A 102 -10.74 -14.80 7.87
CA ALA A 102 -10.61 -14.45 6.46
C ALA A 102 -9.70 -15.41 5.69
N PHE A 103 -8.62 -15.90 6.30
CA PHE A 103 -7.68 -16.82 5.67
C PHE A 103 -8.18 -18.26 5.62
N LYS A 104 -9.13 -18.65 6.48
CA LYS A 104 -9.70 -20.00 6.47
C LYS A 104 -10.41 -20.33 5.16
N ASP A 105 -11.03 -19.33 4.55
CA ASP A 105 -11.81 -19.46 3.32
C ASP A 105 -10.97 -19.28 2.05
N LEU A 106 -9.68 -18.93 2.18
CA LEU A 106 -8.80 -18.80 1.03
C LEU A 106 -8.44 -20.17 0.45
N PRO A 107 -8.45 -20.31 -0.89
CA PRO A 107 -7.97 -21.52 -1.53
C PRO A 107 -6.48 -21.72 -1.26
N LYS A 108 -6.03 -22.98 -1.36
CA LYS A 108 -4.60 -23.30 -1.25
C LYS A 108 -3.82 -22.48 -2.27
N PHE A 109 -2.67 -21.98 -1.83
CA PHE A 109 -1.79 -21.21 -2.69
C PHE A 109 -1.48 -21.97 -3.99
N GLY A 110 -1.66 -21.31 -5.13
CA GLY A 110 -1.49 -21.91 -6.47
C GLY A 110 -2.69 -22.69 -7.01
N GLN A 111 -3.82 -22.75 -6.29
CA GLN A 111 -5.06 -23.40 -6.76
C GLN A 111 -6.18 -22.36 -6.89
N PRO A 112 -6.20 -21.57 -7.98
CA PRO A 112 -7.21 -20.53 -8.16
C PRO A 112 -8.61 -21.15 -8.36
N THR A 113 -9.58 -20.69 -7.58
CA THR A 113 -11.00 -21.13 -7.70
C THR A 113 -11.76 -20.36 -8.78
N MET A 114 -11.19 -19.26 -9.31
CA MET A 114 -11.89 -18.37 -10.23
C MET A 114 -12.00 -18.94 -11.64
N ARG A 115 -13.25 -19.23 -12.06
CA ARG A 115 -13.56 -19.71 -13.43
C ARG A 115 -13.28 -18.67 -14.52
N VAL A 116 -13.37 -17.38 -14.19
CA VAL A 116 -13.18 -16.27 -15.16
C VAL A 116 -11.74 -16.12 -15.62
N ALA A 117 -10.77 -16.55 -14.82
CA ALA A 117 -9.36 -16.45 -15.16
C ALA A 117 -9.03 -17.25 -16.44
N GLN A 118 -9.64 -18.42 -16.61
CA GLN A 118 -9.46 -19.26 -17.79
C GLN A 118 -10.01 -18.60 -19.05
N GLU A 119 -11.20 -17.98 -18.97
CA GLU A 119 -11.80 -17.24 -20.09
C GLU A 119 -10.93 -16.05 -20.54
N TYR A 120 -10.30 -15.34 -19.61
CA TYR A 120 -9.38 -14.24 -19.94
C TYR A 120 -8.10 -14.74 -20.61
N ILE A 121 -7.57 -15.89 -20.20
CA ILE A 121 -6.39 -16.50 -20.82
C ILE A 121 -6.72 -16.98 -22.23
N ASP A 122 -7.84 -17.70 -22.39
CA ASP A 122 -8.17 -18.37 -23.65
C ASP A 122 -8.70 -17.40 -24.71
N LYS A 123 -9.56 -16.44 -24.31
CA LYS A 123 -10.25 -15.53 -25.25
C LYS A 123 -9.78 -14.08 -25.15
N GLY A 124 -8.81 -13.77 -24.29
CA GLY A 124 -8.34 -12.40 -24.08
C GLY A 124 -7.81 -11.77 -25.37
N LEU A 125 -6.89 -12.47 -26.05
CA LEU A 125 -6.30 -11.99 -27.30
C LEU A 125 -7.34 -11.86 -28.43
N GLU A 126 -8.24 -12.84 -28.57
CA GLU A 126 -9.29 -12.82 -29.61
C GLU A 126 -10.26 -11.65 -29.43
N LYS A 127 -10.69 -11.38 -28.19
CA LYS A 127 -11.71 -10.35 -27.91
C LYS A 127 -11.16 -8.93 -27.84
N THR A 128 -9.89 -8.77 -27.46
CA THR A 128 -9.30 -7.43 -27.19
C THR A 128 -8.20 -7.04 -28.19
N GLY A 129 -7.59 -8.02 -28.87
CA GLY A 129 -6.40 -7.81 -29.69
C GLY A 129 -5.11 -7.55 -28.90
N ALA A 130 -5.17 -7.50 -27.56
CA ALA A 130 -4.02 -7.21 -26.71
C ALA A 130 -3.24 -8.49 -26.37
N ALA A 131 -1.93 -8.49 -26.66
CA ALA A 131 -1.03 -9.60 -26.31
C ALA A 131 -0.68 -9.65 -24.81
N ASN A 132 -0.72 -8.51 -24.12
CA ASN A 132 -0.56 -8.49 -22.66
C ASN A 132 -1.92 -8.75 -21.99
N ILE A 133 -2.03 -9.91 -21.35
CA ILE A 133 -3.26 -10.35 -20.67
C ILE A 133 -3.65 -9.37 -19.55
N VAL A 134 -2.70 -8.85 -18.78
CA VAL A 134 -2.99 -7.90 -17.69
C VAL A 134 -3.60 -6.61 -18.25
N ALA A 135 -3.00 -6.07 -19.31
CA ALA A 135 -3.52 -4.87 -19.98
C ALA A 135 -4.91 -5.12 -20.57
N SER A 136 -5.13 -6.28 -21.21
CA SER A 136 -6.44 -6.67 -21.75
C SER A 136 -7.53 -6.71 -20.68
N ILE A 137 -7.19 -7.15 -19.46
CA ILE A 137 -8.14 -7.22 -18.36
C ILE A 137 -8.47 -5.81 -17.85
N ILE A 138 -7.45 -5.00 -17.58
CA ILE A 138 -7.62 -3.67 -16.96
C ILE A 138 -8.29 -2.68 -17.91
N LEU A 139 -7.96 -2.70 -19.20
CA LEU A 139 -8.47 -1.72 -20.17
C LEU A 139 -9.77 -2.13 -20.84
N ASP A 140 -9.95 -3.42 -21.16
CA ASP A 140 -11.13 -3.89 -21.89
C ASP A 140 -12.15 -4.57 -20.96
N PHE A 141 -11.82 -5.74 -20.40
CA PHE A 141 -12.81 -6.50 -19.60
C PHE A 141 -13.27 -5.76 -18.35
N ARG A 142 -12.38 -5.00 -17.71
CA ARG A 142 -12.61 -4.24 -16.48
C ARG A 142 -12.29 -2.75 -16.65
N GLY A 143 -12.45 -2.22 -17.86
CA GLY A 143 -12.20 -0.80 -18.17
C GLY A 143 -12.99 0.17 -17.30
N TYR A 144 -14.20 -0.20 -16.86
CA TYR A 144 -15.00 0.62 -15.95
C TYR A 144 -14.37 0.75 -14.56
N ASP A 145 -13.73 -0.30 -14.03
CA ASP A 145 -13.05 -0.23 -12.73
C ASP A 145 -11.86 0.74 -12.83
N THR A 146 -11.09 0.65 -13.93
CA THR A 146 -9.95 1.55 -14.24
C THR A 146 -10.38 3.00 -14.42
N LEU A 147 -11.53 3.26 -15.06
CA LEU A 147 -12.10 4.61 -15.15
C LEU A 147 -12.47 5.16 -13.75
N GLY A 148 -12.98 4.29 -12.87
CA GLY A 148 -13.23 4.60 -11.48
C GLY A 148 -11.95 4.98 -10.73
N GLU A 149 -10.91 4.15 -10.84
CA GLU A 149 -9.58 4.42 -10.26
C GLU A 149 -8.99 5.75 -10.75
N ALA A 150 -9.09 6.03 -12.07
CA ALA A 150 -8.64 7.30 -12.64
C ALA A 150 -9.41 8.51 -12.08
N THR A 151 -10.71 8.35 -11.86
CA THR A 151 -11.56 9.40 -11.25
C THR A 151 -11.15 9.65 -9.79
N ILE A 152 -10.85 8.59 -9.03
CA ILE A 152 -10.36 8.70 -7.65
C ILE A 152 -9.01 9.42 -7.61
N LEU A 153 -8.06 9.04 -8.48
CA LEU A 153 -6.77 9.72 -8.57
C LEU A 153 -6.92 11.19 -8.95
N PHE A 154 -7.76 11.50 -9.93
CA PHE A 154 -8.05 12.88 -10.32
C PHE A 154 -8.61 13.70 -9.15
N THR A 155 -9.61 13.17 -8.44
CA THR A 155 -10.21 13.84 -7.28
C THR A 155 -9.22 14.00 -6.13
N ALA A 156 -8.35 13.03 -5.87
CA ALA A 156 -7.29 13.13 -4.86
C ALA A 156 -6.30 14.26 -5.20
N VAL A 157 -5.84 14.35 -6.45
CA VAL A 157 -4.96 15.44 -6.92
C VAL A 157 -5.64 16.79 -6.76
N MET A 158 -6.90 16.92 -7.16
CA MET A 158 -7.68 18.15 -6.97
C MET A 158 -7.85 18.51 -5.49
N GLY A 159 -8.05 17.51 -4.62
CA GLY A 159 -8.11 17.70 -3.16
C GLY A 159 -6.80 18.22 -2.58
N VAL A 160 -5.66 17.65 -2.98
CA VAL A 160 -4.34 18.12 -2.57
C VAL A 160 -4.10 19.55 -3.04
N LEU A 161 -4.43 19.89 -4.29
CA LEU A 161 -4.32 21.25 -4.81
C LEU A 161 -5.21 22.24 -4.04
N ALA A 162 -6.42 21.84 -3.66
CA ALA A 162 -7.31 22.66 -2.85
C ALA A 162 -6.75 22.92 -1.45
N VAL A 163 -6.20 21.89 -0.79
CA VAL A 163 -5.57 22.02 0.55
C VAL A 163 -4.29 22.85 0.50
N MET A 164 -3.48 22.71 -0.55
CA MET A 164 -2.23 23.45 -0.72
C MET A 164 -2.45 24.89 -1.22
N ARG A 165 -3.66 25.25 -1.65
CA ARG A 165 -3.97 26.60 -2.11
C ARG A 165 -3.76 27.59 -0.97
N LYS A 166 -2.84 28.54 -1.17
CA LYS A 166 -2.67 29.72 -0.30
C LYS A 166 -3.88 30.65 -0.44
N VAL A 167 -5.04 30.29 0.10
CA VAL A 167 -6.09 31.26 0.40
C VAL A 167 -5.67 31.91 1.73
N GLY A 168 -5.37 33.22 1.68
CA GLY A 168 -4.71 33.96 2.75
C GLY A 168 -5.33 33.71 4.11
N ARG A 169 -4.50 33.27 5.07
CA ARG A 169 -4.78 33.44 6.50
C ARG A 169 -5.05 34.93 6.70
N ILE A 170 -6.31 35.32 6.89
CA ILE A 170 -6.65 36.67 7.35
C ILE A 170 -5.93 36.81 8.69
N LYS A 171 -4.85 37.58 8.69
CA LYS A 171 -4.11 37.94 9.90
C LYS A 171 -5.06 38.84 10.68
N ASN A 172 -5.76 38.28 11.67
CA ASN A 172 -6.46 39.09 12.66
C ASN A 172 -5.39 39.82 13.47
N GLU A 173 -5.01 41.02 13.01
CA GLU A 173 -4.33 42.01 13.83
C GLU A 173 -5.33 42.45 14.89
N LYS A 174 -5.12 41.98 16.13
CA LYS A 174 -5.84 42.51 17.29
C LYS A 174 -5.31 43.91 17.58
N SER A 175 -6.25 44.84 17.64
CA SER A 175 -6.16 46.21 18.17
C SER A 175 -5.63 46.26 19.59
#